data_AF-A0A660SEN4-F1
#
_entry.id   AF-A0A660SEN4-F1
#
_cell.length_a   1.000
_cell.length_b   1.000
_cell.length_c   1.000
_cell.angle_alpha   90.00
_cell.angle_beta   90.00
_cell.angle_gamma   90.00
#
_symmetry.space_group_name_H-M   'P 1'
#
loop_
_entity.id
_entity.type
_entity.pdbx_description
1 polymer ?
#
loop_
_entity_poly.entity_id
_entity_poly.type
_entity_poly.pdbx_seq_one_letter_code
_entity_poly.pdbx_strand_id
1 'polypeptide(L)'
;MTIQEHAERTESLLGHRAEEIHRWIDRYFDAEGFADFLRHGQQPGYNPYSHRKHRHCREALEEAREEFAGVYPVDVIDAVFERHIRDDYDGYFPYREDFENGTFQEKYHEADSRKLGSEDLAEYFRGKHYEKAAAAARRRGSRFLWRFLLPVITALVLLVGSLYMVIVPISRENMLNLKKETIRELTAVAVGALEYYKGRSDEGLMSEKDAQFQASEEIRRMRYGSENKEYYWIIDSR
;
A
#
# COMPACT_ATOMS: atom_id res chain seq x y z
N MET A 1 -32.07 -27.39 -8.58
CA MET A 1 -32.32 -28.33 -9.69
C MET A 1 -31.41 -29.55 -9.46
N THR A 2 -31.63 -30.73 -10.05
CA THR A 2 -30.73 -31.87 -9.80
C THR A 2 -29.39 -31.65 -10.51
N ILE A 3 -28.32 -32.31 -10.03
CA ILE A 3 -26.99 -32.24 -10.67
C ILE A 3 -27.06 -32.65 -12.15
N GLN A 4 -27.87 -33.68 -12.47
CA GLN A 4 -28.05 -34.14 -13.86
C GLN A 4 -28.74 -33.09 -14.72
N GLU A 5 -29.80 -32.46 -14.22
CA GLU A 5 -30.48 -31.38 -14.92
C GLU A 5 -29.52 -30.20 -15.16
N HIS A 6 -28.68 -29.84 -14.17
CA HIS A 6 -27.71 -28.76 -14.32
C HIS A 6 -26.69 -29.07 -15.41
N ALA A 7 -26.13 -30.28 -15.39
CA ALA A 7 -25.20 -30.78 -16.39
C ALA A 7 -25.80 -30.80 -17.80
N GLU A 8 -27.06 -31.23 -17.96
CA GLU A 8 -27.75 -31.22 -19.26
C GLU A 8 -28.00 -29.80 -19.78
N ARG A 9 -28.32 -28.87 -18.88
CA ARG A 9 -28.56 -27.47 -19.24
C ARG A 9 -27.27 -26.75 -19.63
N THR A 10 -26.18 -26.96 -18.90
CA THR A 10 -24.87 -26.39 -19.26
C THR A 10 -24.31 -27.02 -20.52
N GLU A 11 -24.52 -28.33 -20.75
CA GLU A 11 -24.19 -29.00 -22.00
C GLU A 11 -24.92 -28.40 -23.20
N SER A 12 -26.23 -28.17 -23.06
CA SER A 12 -27.07 -27.56 -24.12
C SER A 12 -26.69 -26.10 -24.41
N LEU A 13 -26.34 -25.31 -23.39
CA LEU A 13 -26.09 -23.87 -23.55
C LEU A 13 -24.63 -23.52 -23.85
N LEU A 14 -23.68 -24.27 -23.28
CA LEU A 14 -22.25 -23.96 -23.30
C LEU A 14 -21.43 -25.01 -24.05
N GLY A 15 -22.05 -26.13 -24.46
CA GLY A 15 -21.35 -27.26 -25.10
C GLY A 15 -20.51 -28.10 -24.14
N HIS A 16 -20.57 -27.80 -22.83
CA HIS A 16 -19.79 -28.47 -21.80
C HIS A 16 -20.70 -28.95 -20.67
N ARG A 17 -20.74 -30.26 -20.47
CA ARG A 17 -21.53 -30.89 -19.39
C ARG A 17 -20.99 -30.58 -18.00
N ALA A 18 -19.65 -30.60 -17.85
CA ALA A 18 -18.90 -30.22 -16.65
C ALA A 18 -19.54 -30.69 -15.32
N GLU A 19 -20.04 -31.92 -15.28
CA GLU A 19 -20.83 -32.47 -14.16
C GLU A 19 -20.05 -32.47 -12.84
N GLU A 20 -18.73 -32.58 -12.92
CA GLU A 20 -17.81 -32.53 -11.77
C GLU A 20 -17.85 -31.16 -11.07
N ILE A 21 -18.03 -30.07 -11.82
CA ILE A 21 -18.15 -28.72 -11.27
C ILE A 21 -19.47 -28.62 -10.48
N HIS A 22 -20.58 -29.11 -11.03
CA HIS A 22 -21.87 -29.14 -10.34
C HIS A 22 -21.82 -29.99 -9.06
N ARG A 23 -21.22 -31.18 -9.12
CA ARG A 23 -20.99 -32.02 -7.92
C ARG A 23 -20.09 -31.35 -6.90
N TRP A 24 -19.12 -30.56 -7.34
CA TRP A 24 -18.23 -29.83 -6.45
C TRP A 24 -18.95 -28.68 -5.75
N ILE A 25 -19.82 -27.94 -6.45
CA ILE A 25 -20.64 -26.89 -5.84
C ILE A 25 -21.56 -27.48 -4.76
N ASP A 26 -22.25 -28.56 -5.08
CA ASP A 26 -23.21 -29.23 -4.18
C ASP A 26 -22.60 -30.30 -3.27
N ARG A 27 -21.27 -30.35 -3.14
CA ARG A 27 -20.58 -31.40 -2.37
C ARG A 27 -21.07 -31.51 -0.91
N TYR A 28 -21.53 -30.41 -0.33
CA TYR A 28 -22.02 -30.35 1.05
C TYR A 28 -23.52 -30.65 1.19
N PHE A 29 -24.21 -30.99 0.09
CA PHE A 29 -25.64 -31.30 0.11
C PHE A 29 -25.90 -32.65 0.78
N ASP A 30 -26.76 -32.65 1.79
CA ASP A 30 -27.20 -33.85 2.50
C ASP A 30 -28.42 -34.46 1.80
N ALA A 31 -28.16 -35.35 0.83
CA ALA A 31 -29.20 -36.00 0.04
C ALA A 31 -30.08 -36.95 0.86
N GLU A 32 -29.51 -37.64 1.85
CA GLU A 32 -30.25 -38.58 2.70
C GLU A 32 -31.19 -37.83 3.64
N GLY A 33 -30.69 -36.79 4.32
CA GLY A 33 -31.50 -35.91 5.16
C GLY A 33 -32.59 -35.18 4.36
N PHE A 34 -32.31 -34.79 3.11
CA PHE A 34 -33.30 -34.11 2.29
C PHE A 34 -34.43 -35.06 1.86
N ALA A 35 -34.08 -36.30 1.48
CA ALA A 35 -35.07 -37.32 1.17
C ALA A 35 -35.92 -37.65 2.41
N ASP A 36 -35.32 -37.63 3.60
CA ASP A 36 -36.04 -37.85 4.85
C ASP A 36 -36.98 -36.69 5.20
N PHE A 37 -36.53 -35.46 4.99
CA PHE A 37 -37.34 -34.24 5.09
C PHE A 37 -38.56 -34.28 4.16
N LEU A 38 -38.41 -34.76 2.92
CA LEU A 38 -39.54 -34.89 1.99
C LEU A 38 -40.56 -35.95 2.43
N ARG A 39 -40.12 -37.02 3.11
CA ARG A 39 -41.00 -38.11 3.58
C ARG A 39 -41.71 -37.79 4.89
N HIS A 40 -41.01 -37.16 5.82
CA HIS A 40 -41.45 -37.00 7.21
C HIS A 40 -41.69 -35.54 7.63
N GLY A 41 -41.37 -34.57 6.77
CA GLY A 41 -41.50 -33.15 7.06
C GLY A 41 -40.33 -32.58 7.86
N GLN A 42 -40.51 -31.37 8.40
CA GLN A 42 -39.47 -30.63 9.11
C GLN A 42 -39.06 -31.33 10.42
N GLN A 43 -37.77 -31.68 10.53
CA GLN A 43 -37.20 -32.26 11.75
C GLN A 43 -36.54 -31.18 12.63
N PRO A 44 -36.56 -31.30 13.96
CA PRO A 44 -35.89 -30.37 14.85
C PRO A 44 -34.38 -30.30 14.57
N GLY A 45 -33.89 -29.12 14.19
CA GLY A 45 -32.46 -28.88 13.95
C GLY A 45 -31.95 -29.22 12.55
N TYR A 46 -32.78 -29.80 11.67
CA TYR A 46 -32.41 -30.03 10.28
C TYR A 46 -32.85 -28.86 9.39
N ASN A 47 -31.92 -28.31 8.62
CA ASN A 47 -32.19 -27.31 7.58
C ASN A 47 -31.59 -27.80 6.25
N PRO A 48 -32.43 -28.16 5.25
CA PRO A 48 -31.97 -28.71 3.98
C PRO A 48 -31.14 -27.74 3.14
N TYR A 49 -31.22 -26.44 3.42
CA TYR A 49 -30.52 -25.37 2.69
C TYR A 49 -29.23 -24.90 3.36
N SER A 50 -28.87 -25.49 4.50
CA SER A 50 -27.68 -25.12 5.27
C SER A 50 -26.36 -25.26 4.50
N HIS A 51 -26.31 -26.17 3.52
CA HIS A 51 -25.13 -26.42 2.67
C HIS A 51 -24.79 -25.23 1.75
N ARG A 52 -25.78 -24.41 1.39
CA ARG A 52 -25.64 -23.34 0.39
C ARG A 52 -24.63 -22.27 0.82
N LYS A 53 -24.50 -22.02 2.13
CA LYS A 53 -23.53 -21.04 2.69
C LYS A 53 -22.06 -21.33 2.34
N HIS A 54 -21.74 -22.55 1.89
CA HIS A 54 -20.37 -22.95 1.59
C HIS A 54 -19.93 -22.46 0.20
N ARG A 55 -20.53 -23.02 -0.86
CA ARG A 55 -20.06 -22.81 -2.24
C ARG A 55 -21.07 -22.13 -3.15
N HIS A 56 -22.28 -21.84 -2.67
CA HIS A 56 -23.25 -21.08 -3.45
C HIS A 56 -23.03 -19.57 -3.32
N CYS A 57 -21.78 -19.10 -3.47
CA CYS A 57 -21.44 -17.68 -3.35
C CYS A 57 -20.40 -17.28 -4.38
N ARG A 58 -20.36 -15.98 -4.71
CA ARG A 58 -19.38 -15.39 -5.64
C ARG A 58 -17.93 -15.69 -5.27
N GLU A 59 -17.62 -15.66 -3.98
CA GLU A 59 -16.29 -15.89 -3.44
C GLU A 59 -15.80 -17.32 -3.72
N ALA A 60 -16.72 -18.29 -3.83
CA ALA A 60 -16.37 -19.68 -4.15
C ALA A 60 -16.02 -19.89 -5.63
N LEU A 61 -16.20 -18.90 -6.50
CA LEU A 61 -15.78 -18.98 -7.89
C LEU A 61 -14.25 -19.04 -8.02
N GLU A 62 -13.52 -18.31 -7.18
CA GLU A 62 -12.05 -18.39 -7.18
C GLU A 62 -11.58 -19.78 -6.74
N GLU A 63 -12.20 -20.36 -5.71
CA GLU A 63 -11.93 -21.73 -5.27
C GLU A 63 -12.22 -22.76 -6.38
N ALA A 64 -13.26 -22.54 -7.20
CA ALA A 64 -13.58 -23.41 -8.33
C ALA A 64 -12.51 -23.35 -9.44
N ARG A 65 -11.97 -22.14 -9.72
CA ARG A 65 -10.89 -21.96 -10.70
C ARG A 65 -9.62 -22.68 -10.28
N GLU A 66 -9.31 -22.68 -8.98
CA GLU A 66 -8.14 -23.38 -8.44
C GLU A 66 -8.31 -24.90 -8.50
N GLU A 67 -9.47 -25.44 -8.09
CA GLU A 67 -9.74 -26.89 -8.07
C GLU A 67 -9.67 -27.49 -9.48
N PHE A 68 -10.27 -26.81 -10.47
CA PHE A 68 -10.40 -27.32 -11.83
C PHE A 68 -9.33 -26.79 -12.80
N ALA A 69 -8.30 -26.12 -12.26
CA ALA A 69 -7.17 -25.62 -13.04
C ALA A 69 -6.51 -26.75 -13.84
N GLY A 70 -6.45 -26.59 -15.16
CA GLY A 70 -5.83 -27.56 -16.06
C GLY A 70 -6.74 -28.71 -16.51
N VAL A 71 -7.95 -28.85 -15.94
CA VAL A 71 -8.98 -29.78 -16.42
C VAL A 71 -9.94 -29.08 -17.37
N TYR A 72 -10.36 -27.87 -17.03
CA TYR A 72 -11.24 -27.03 -17.86
C TYR A 72 -10.61 -25.65 -18.09
N PRO A 73 -10.88 -25.00 -19.24
CA PRO A 73 -10.58 -23.58 -19.44
C PRO A 73 -11.29 -22.69 -18.41
N VAL A 74 -10.65 -21.59 -18.01
CA VAL A 74 -11.18 -20.69 -16.97
C VAL A 74 -12.54 -20.09 -17.33
N ASP A 75 -12.75 -19.76 -18.61
CA ASP A 75 -14.02 -19.27 -19.13
C ASP A 75 -15.15 -20.32 -19.05
N VAL A 76 -14.83 -21.59 -19.23
CA VAL A 76 -15.79 -22.70 -19.05
C VAL A 76 -16.14 -22.87 -17.57
N ILE A 77 -15.14 -22.82 -16.68
CA ILE A 77 -15.37 -22.90 -15.22
C ILE A 77 -16.27 -21.77 -14.76
N ASP A 78 -15.97 -20.54 -15.19
CA ASP A 78 -16.76 -19.34 -14.86
C ASP A 78 -18.21 -19.47 -15.33
N ALA A 79 -18.40 -19.82 -16.60
CA ALA A 79 -19.73 -19.92 -17.20
C ALA A 79 -20.57 -21.02 -16.56
N VAL A 80 -20.00 -22.20 -16.31
CA VAL A 80 -20.70 -23.34 -15.70
C VAL A 80 -21.05 -23.03 -14.24
N PHE A 81 -20.11 -22.50 -13.46
CA PHE A 81 -20.32 -22.16 -12.06
C PHE A 81 -21.38 -21.07 -11.91
N GLU A 82 -21.21 -19.95 -12.61
CA GLU A 82 -22.17 -18.84 -12.54
C GLU A 82 -23.56 -19.28 -12.98
N ARG A 83 -23.66 -20.11 -14.03
CA ARG A 83 -24.95 -20.62 -14.51
C ARG A 83 -25.64 -21.49 -13.47
N HIS A 84 -24.91 -22.43 -12.87
CA HIS A 84 -25.46 -23.31 -11.84
C HIS A 84 -26.05 -22.52 -10.68
N ILE A 85 -25.30 -21.53 -10.17
CA ILE A 85 -25.78 -20.68 -9.08
C ILE A 85 -27.01 -19.87 -9.52
N ARG A 86 -26.96 -19.24 -10.69
CA ARG A 86 -28.10 -18.46 -11.19
C ARG A 86 -29.35 -19.32 -11.41
N ASP A 87 -29.20 -20.58 -11.82
CA ASP A 87 -30.33 -21.49 -12.00
C ASP A 87 -31.01 -21.84 -10.65
N ASP A 88 -30.24 -21.86 -9.55
CA ASP A 88 -30.76 -22.13 -8.20
C ASP A 88 -31.33 -20.90 -7.49
N TYR A 89 -30.97 -19.69 -7.95
CA TYR A 89 -31.37 -18.41 -7.36
C TYR A 89 -32.17 -17.50 -8.33
N ASP A 90 -32.90 -18.08 -9.27
CA ASP A 90 -33.77 -17.36 -10.22
C ASP A 90 -33.05 -16.20 -10.94
N GLY A 91 -31.77 -16.38 -11.25
CA GLY A 91 -30.90 -15.41 -11.91
C GLY A 91 -30.05 -14.55 -10.98
N TYR A 92 -30.24 -14.60 -9.66
CA TYR A 92 -29.40 -13.90 -8.69
C TYR A 92 -28.07 -14.65 -8.48
N PHE A 93 -26.99 -13.92 -8.20
CA PHE A 93 -25.69 -14.50 -7.87
C PHE A 93 -25.25 -13.98 -6.49
N PRO A 94 -25.51 -14.73 -5.40
CA PRO A 94 -25.31 -14.31 -4.01
C PRO A 94 -23.85 -14.16 -3.59
N TYR A 95 -23.62 -13.35 -2.56
CA TYR A 95 -22.35 -13.25 -1.82
C TYR A 95 -22.37 -14.16 -0.58
N ARG A 96 -21.19 -14.50 -0.04
CA ARG A 96 -21.09 -15.32 1.17
C ARG A 96 -21.81 -14.67 2.37
N GLU A 97 -21.72 -13.34 2.47
CA GLU A 97 -22.40 -12.54 3.49
C GLU A 97 -23.94 -12.62 3.42
N ASP A 98 -24.52 -12.93 2.25
CA ASP A 98 -25.98 -13.08 2.11
C ASP A 98 -26.49 -14.26 2.95
N PHE A 99 -25.68 -15.32 3.11
CA PHE A 99 -26.01 -16.49 3.91
C PHE A 99 -25.81 -16.28 5.43
N GLU A 100 -24.98 -15.32 5.83
CA GLU A 100 -24.67 -15.06 7.24
C GLU A 100 -25.71 -14.17 7.93
N ASN A 101 -26.39 -13.31 7.17
CA ASN A 101 -27.35 -12.34 7.71
C ASN A 101 -28.73 -12.94 8.08
N GLY A 102 -28.94 -14.25 7.90
CA GLY A 102 -30.18 -14.98 8.24
C GLY A 102 -31.39 -14.70 7.32
N THR A 103 -31.43 -13.53 6.70
CA THR A 103 -32.57 -13.04 5.89
C THR A 103 -32.72 -13.70 4.53
N PHE A 104 -31.66 -14.31 3.99
CA PHE A 104 -31.67 -14.93 2.67
C PHE A 104 -32.40 -16.28 2.65
N GLN A 105 -32.17 -17.12 3.67
CA GLN A 105 -32.82 -18.42 3.77
C GLN A 105 -34.30 -18.32 4.19
N GLU A 106 -34.64 -17.39 5.10
CA GLU A 106 -36.04 -17.14 5.47
C GLU A 106 -36.84 -16.64 4.26
N LYS A 107 -36.34 -15.63 3.54
CA LYS A 107 -37.15 -14.96 2.50
C LYS A 107 -37.26 -15.72 1.18
N TYR A 108 -36.29 -16.57 0.83
CA TYR A 108 -36.36 -17.42 -0.38
C TYR A 108 -37.32 -18.61 -0.19
N HIS A 109 -37.64 -18.98 1.06
CA HIS A 109 -38.45 -20.15 1.38
C HIS A 109 -39.76 -19.85 2.15
N GLU A 110 -39.95 -18.66 2.73
CA GLU A 110 -41.21 -18.22 3.38
C GLU A 110 -42.27 -17.67 2.41
N ALA A 111 -41.98 -17.55 1.11
CA ALA A 111 -42.95 -17.04 0.15
C ALA A 111 -43.98 -18.11 -0.24
N ASP A 112 -44.96 -18.31 0.64
CA ASP A 112 -46.27 -18.77 0.23
C ASP A 112 -46.80 -17.77 -0.82
N SER A 113 -47.00 -18.23 -2.06
CA SER A 113 -47.74 -17.63 -3.18
C SER A 113 -47.15 -16.56 -4.14
N ARG A 114 -45.93 -16.03 -4.01
CA ARG A 114 -45.26 -15.26 -5.11
C ARG A 114 -43.74 -15.43 -5.12
N LYS A 115 -43.19 -16.17 -6.09
CA LYS A 115 -41.76 -16.14 -6.41
C LYS A 115 -41.39 -14.71 -6.84
N LEU A 116 -40.57 -14.01 -6.05
CA LEU A 116 -40.03 -12.70 -6.42
C LEU A 116 -39.02 -12.88 -7.57
N GLY A 117 -39.05 -11.99 -8.56
CA GLY A 117 -38.10 -12.05 -9.68
C GLY A 117 -36.69 -11.61 -9.28
N SER A 118 -35.71 -11.88 -10.14
CA SER A 118 -34.31 -11.42 -9.97
C SER A 118 -34.19 -9.91 -9.71
N GLU A 119 -35.07 -9.10 -10.31
CA GLU A 119 -35.12 -7.65 -10.12
C GLU A 119 -35.62 -7.26 -8.72
N ASP A 120 -36.66 -7.92 -8.21
CA ASP A 120 -37.23 -7.66 -6.87
C ASP A 120 -36.24 -8.05 -5.76
N LEU A 121 -35.52 -9.18 -5.96
CA LEU A 121 -34.43 -9.59 -5.08
C LEU A 121 -33.30 -8.55 -5.15
N ALA A 122 -32.89 -8.14 -6.35
CA ALA A 122 -31.84 -7.14 -6.53
C ALA A 122 -32.21 -5.76 -5.97
N GLU A 123 -33.49 -5.37 -5.93
CA GLU A 123 -33.98 -4.11 -5.35
C GLU A 123 -34.04 -4.17 -3.81
N TYR A 124 -34.57 -5.26 -3.24
CA TYR A 124 -34.66 -5.47 -1.80
C TYR A 124 -33.26 -5.54 -1.14
N PHE A 125 -32.32 -6.24 -1.78
CA PHE A 125 -30.93 -6.28 -1.33
C PHE A 125 -30.14 -5.01 -1.74
N ARG A 126 -30.58 -4.21 -2.73
CA ARG A 126 -29.95 -2.90 -3.00
C ARG A 126 -30.08 -1.91 -1.84
N GLY A 127 -31.25 -1.88 -1.17
CA GLY A 127 -31.60 -0.85 -0.20
C GLY A 127 -30.79 -0.83 1.11
N LYS A 128 -30.28 -1.97 1.57
CA LYS A 128 -29.41 -2.04 2.77
C LYS A 128 -27.92 -2.17 2.46
N HIS A 129 -27.57 -2.56 1.23
CA HIS A 129 -26.19 -2.85 0.85
C HIS A 129 -25.41 -1.58 0.47
N TYR A 130 -26.02 -0.56 -0.13
CA TYR A 130 -25.24 0.61 -0.59
C TYR A 130 -24.74 1.51 0.54
N GLU A 131 -25.56 1.83 1.54
CA GLU A 131 -25.13 2.76 2.60
C GLU A 131 -24.09 2.17 3.56
N LYS A 132 -24.23 0.88 3.93
CA LYS A 132 -23.28 0.23 4.84
C LYS A 132 -22.03 -0.29 4.13
N ALA A 133 -22.12 -0.83 2.91
CA ALA A 133 -20.93 -1.24 2.16
C ALA A 133 -20.11 -0.04 1.70
N ALA A 134 -20.73 1.06 1.27
CA ALA A 134 -19.99 2.29 0.95
C ALA A 134 -19.33 2.90 2.20
N ALA A 135 -20.00 2.90 3.35
CA ALA A 135 -19.41 3.38 4.61
C ALA A 135 -18.32 2.44 5.16
N ALA A 136 -18.50 1.13 5.07
CA ALA A 136 -17.55 0.12 5.53
C ALA A 136 -16.34 0.01 4.59
N ALA A 137 -16.52 0.03 3.26
CA ALA A 137 -15.43 0.07 2.29
C ALA A 137 -14.60 1.34 2.43
N ARG A 138 -15.22 2.49 2.71
CA ARG A 138 -14.51 3.75 2.98
C ARG A 138 -13.71 3.69 4.29
N ARG A 139 -14.22 3.02 5.35
CA ARG A 139 -13.50 2.80 6.63
C ARG A 139 -12.47 1.66 6.60
N ARG A 140 -12.63 0.65 5.73
CA ARG A 140 -11.73 -0.52 5.62
C ARG A 140 -10.60 -0.24 4.62
N GLY A 141 -10.89 0.42 3.50
CA GLY A 141 -9.90 0.92 2.54
C GLY A 141 -8.98 1.98 3.14
N SER A 142 -9.52 2.92 3.92
CA SER A 142 -8.70 3.91 4.64
C SER A 142 -7.77 3.28 5.68
N ARG A 143 -8.24 2.31 6.48
CA ARG A 143 -7.39 1.61 7.46
C ARG A 143 -6.35 0.68 6.82
N PHE A 144 -6.69 0.01 5.72
CA PHE A 144 -5.73 -0.83 4.99
C PHE A 144 -4.65 0.03 4.32
N LEU A 145 -5.04 1.06 3.56
CA LEU A 145 -4.10 1.99 2.92
C LEU A 145 -3.20 2.69 3.94
N TRP A 146 -3.74 3.14 5.08
CA TRP A 146 -2.93 3.76 6.12
C TRP A 146 -1.90 2.80 6.71
N ARG A 147 -2.20 1.49 6.79
CA ARG A 147 -1.25 0.50 7.30
C ARG A 147 -0.05 0.27 6.37
N PHE A 148 -0.20 0.50 5.06
CA PHE A 148 0.91 0.44 4.09
C PHE A 148 1.57 1.79 3.84
N LEU A 149 0.79 2.88 3.78
CA LEU A 149 1.31 4.22 3.51
C LEU A 149 2.03 4.83 4.71
N LEU A 150 1.56 4.57 5.94
CA LEU A 150 2.18 5.10 7.15
C LEU A 150 3.66 4.71 7.26
N PRO A 151 4.09 3.42 7.19
CA PRO A 151 5.51 3.09 7.31
C PRO A 151 6.36 3.71 6.19
N VAL A 152 5.84 3.82 4.96
CA VAL A 152 6.54 4.44 3.83
C VAL A 152 6.72 5.95 4.06
N ILE A 153 5.65 6.65 4.43
CA ILE A 153 5.70 8.08 4.73
C ILE A 153 6.57 8.34 5.95
N THR A 154 6.46 7.52 7.01
CA THR A 154 7.31 7.63 8.20
C THR A 154 8.78 7.43 7.84
N ALA A 155 9.11 6.42 7.04
CA ALA A 155 10.48 6.20 6.58
C ALA A 155 10.98 7.40 5.76
N LEU A 156 10.16 7.95 4.87
CA LEU A 156 10.51 9.13 4.07
C LEU A 156 10.71 10.37 4.94
N VAL A 157 9.82 10.63 5.90
CA VAL A 157 9.92 11.76 6.84
C VAL A 157 11.14 11.60 7.73
N LEU A 158 11.44 10.41 8.23
CA LEU A 158 12.65 10.14 9.01
C LEU A 158 13.91 10.33 8.18
N LEU A 159 13.91 9.89 6.91
CA LEU A 159 15.03 10.07 6.00
C LEU A 159 15.28 11.56 5.73
N VAL A 160 14.25 12.30 5.30
CA VAL A 160 14.35 13.73 5.02
C VAL A 160 14.68 14.51 6.29
N GLY A 161 14.02 14.18 7.40
CA GLY A 161 14.30 14.76 8.70
C GLY A 161 15.74 14.53 9.14
N SER A 162 16.27 13.32 8.98
CA SER A 162 17.67 12.98 9.28
C SER A 162 18.65 13.78 8.41
N LEU A 163 18.38 13.92 7.12
CA LEU A 163 19.21 14.72 6.22
C LEU A 163 19.32 16.17 6.73
N TYR A 164 18.20 16.80 7.07
CA TYR A 164 18.19 18.21 7.50
C TYR A 164 18.62 18.42 8.95
N MET A 165 18.27 17.53 9.87
CA MET A 165 18.58 17.68 11.30
C MET A 165 19.97 17.17 11.69
N VAL A 166 20.55 16.24 10.93
CA VAL A 166 21.83 15.61 11.27
C VAL A 166 22.89 15.88 10.21
N ILE A 167 22.64 15.50 8.96
CA ILE A 167 23.69 15.51 7.92
C ILE A 167 24.06 16.93 7.52
N VAL A 168 23.08 17.78 7.22
CA VAL A 168 23.30 19.18 6.85
C VAL A 168 24.05 19.99 7.94
N PRO A 169 23.65 19.97 9.23
CA PRO A 169 24.35 20.75 10.25
C PRO A 169 25.77 20.25 10.48
N ILE A 170 26.00 18.94 10.52
CA ILE A 170 27.35 18.38 10.65
C ILE A 170 28.23 18.80 9.47
N SER A 171 27.70 18.68 8.24
CA SER A 171 28.43 19.11 7.04
C SER A 171 28.77 20.60 7.09
N ARG A 172 27.83 21.45 7.52
CA ARG A 172 28.05 22.89 7.67
C ARG A 172 29.15 23.18 8.69
N GLU A 173 29.08 22.56 9.86
CA GLU A 173 30.06 22.77 10.94
C GLU A 173 31.46 22.36 10.49
N ASN A 174 31.58 21.20 9.85
CA ASN A 174 32.85 20.72 9.30
C ASN A 174 33.41 21.67 8.23
N MET A 175 32.57 22.13 7.29
CA MET A 175 33.00 23.09 6.27
C MET A 175 33.40 24.44 6.86
N LEU A 176 32.70 24.92 7.89
CA LEU A 176 33.06 26.16 8.59
C LEU A 176 34.38 26.01 9.34
N ASN A 177 34.60 24.87 10.00
CA ASN A 177 35.83 24.61 10.72
C ASN A 177 37.02 24.49 9.78
N LEU A 178 36.85 23.79 8.65
CA LEU A 178 37.87 23.76 7.59
C LEU A 178 38.18 25.18 7.08
N LYS A 179 37.16 26.00 6.79
CA LYS A 179 37.37 27.40 6.38
C LYS A 179 38.14 28.20 7.43
N LYS A 180 37.80 28.07 8.71
CA LYS A 180 38.49 28.75 9.81
C LYS A 180 39.95 28.31 9.92
N GLU A 181 40.21 27.01 9.79
CA GLU A 181 41.56 26.44 9.80
C GLU A 181 42.40 26.95 8.63
N THR A 182 41.85 26.90 7.41
CA THR A 182 42.52 27.46 6.23
C THR A 182 42.82 28.95 6.40
N ILE A 183 41.88 29.75 6.91
CA ILE A 183 42.13 31.18 7.17
C ILE A 183 43.24 31.36 8.23
N ARG A 184 43.27 30.51 9.27
CA ARG A 184 44.33 30.55 10.29
C ARG A 184 45.69 30.25 9.70
N GLU A 185 45.82 29.22 8.87
CA GLU A 185 47.07 28.86 8.18
C GLU A 185 47.50 29.94 7.20
N LEU A 186 46.58 30.46 6.39
CA LEU A 186 46.85 31.58 5.47
C LEU A 186 47.27 32.85 6.20
N THR A 187 46.69 33.10 7.37
CA THR A 187 47.09 34.23 8.23
C THR A 187 48.46 33.99 8.84
N ALA A 188 48.81 32.75 9.21
CA ALA A 188 50.16 32.43 9.70
C ALA A 188 51.23 32.70 8.64
N VAL A 189 50.95 32.46 7.35
CA VAL A 189 51.85 32.85 6.25
C VAL A 189 52.04 34.37 6.19
N ALA A 190 50.95 35.14 6.31
CA ALA A 190 51.02 36.60 6.35
C ALA A 190 51.81 37.10 7.58
N VAL A 191 51.62 36.49 8.76
CA VAL A 191 52.39 36.81 9.96
C VAL A 191 53.87 36.49 9.78
N GLY A 192 54.22 35.38 9.12
CA GLY A 192 55.61 35.06 8.77
C GLY A 192 56.29 36.15 7.92
N ALA A 193 55.55 36.82 7.03
CA ALA A 193 56.06 37.97 6.30
C ALA A 193 56.35 39.16 7.24
N LEU A 194 55.50 39.41 8.23
CA LEU A 194 55.75 40.45 9.25
C LEU A 194 56.99 40.12 10.10
N GLU A 195 57.12 38.87 10.54
CA GLU A 195 58.26 38.38 11.32
C GLU A 195 59.58 38.50 10.56
N TYR A 196 59.57 38.26 9.25
CA TYR A 196 60.74 38.45 8.39
C TYR A 196 61.26 39.89 8.45
N TYR A 197 60.41 40.90 8.26
CA TYR A 197 60.82 42.30 8.31
C TYR A 197 61.23 42.74 9.72
N LYS A 198 60.51 42.24 10.75
CA LYS A 198 60.89 42.48 12.15
C LYS A 198 62.29 41.95 12.46
N GLY A 199 62.59 40.71 12.08
CA GLY A 199 63.92 40.12 12.29
C GLY A 199 65.04 40.93 11.65
N ARG A 200 64.82 41.47 10.45
CA ARG A 200 65.80 42.36 9.79
C ARG A 200 66.01 43.68 10.53
N SER A 201 64.97 44.21 11.16
CA SER A 201 65.09 45.38 12.03
C SER A 201 65.89 45.03 13.30
N ASP A 202 65.58 43.89 13.92
CA ASP A 202 66.24 43.40 15.14
C ASP A 202 67.74 43.13 14.91
N GLU A 203 68.11 42.66 13.71
CA GLU A 203 69.50 42.48 13.27
C GLU A 203 70.22 43.80 12.88
N GLY A 204 69.52 44.94 12.90
CA GLY A 204 70.06 46.24 12.52
C GLY A 204 70.26 46.44 11.02
N LEU A 205 69.68 45.59 10.17
CA LEU A 205 69.78 45.66 8.70
C LEU A 205 68.84 46.72 8.09
N MET A 206 67.86 47.21 8.84
CA MET A 206 66.96 48.29 8.46
C MET A 206 66.38 48.98 9.70
N SER A 207 65.81 50.19 9.54
CA SER A 207 65.11 50.87 10.63
C SER A 207 63.74 50.24 10.90
N GLU A 208 63.25 50.35 12.13
CA GLU A 208 61.92 49.83 12.51
C GLU A 208 60.80 50.43 11.64
N LYS A 209 60.89 51.74 11.31
CA LYS A 209 59.93 52.40 10.42
C LYS A 209 59.95 51.83 9.01
N ASP A 210 61.14 51.56 8.47
CA ASP A 210 61.27 50.97 7.13
C ASP A 210 60.76 49.52 7.12
N ALA A 211 61.02 48.77 8.19
CA ALA A 211 60.50 47.40 8.37
C ALA A 211 58.97 47.38 8.40
N GLN A 212 58.35 48.24 9.22
CA GLN A 212 56.90 48.38 9.30
C GLN A 212 56.28 48.80 7.95
N PHE A 213 56.90 49.75 7.25
CA PHE A 213 56.45 50.20 5.94
C PHE A 213 56.48 49.06 4.91
N GLN A 214 57.62 48.37 4.76
CA GLN A 214 57.75 47.27 3.81
C GLN A 214 56.83 46.11 4.13
N ALA A 215 56.71 45.74 5.41
CA ALA A 215 55.77 44.72 5.86
C ALA A 215 54.33 45.08 5.49
N SER A 216 53.91 46.33 5.71
CA SER A 216 52.56 46.79 5.38
C SER A 216 52.27 46.77 3.87
N GLU A 217 53.25 47.10 3.03
CA GLU A 217 53.12 47.06 1.57
C GLU A 217 53.05 45.62 1.05
N GLU A 218 53.81 44.70 1.65
CA GLU A 218 53.76 43.28 1.32
C GLU A 218 52.37 42.70 1.64
N ILE A 219 51.88 42.91 2.87
CA ILE A 219 50.53 42.47 3.28
C ILE A 219 49.44 43.09 2.40
N ARG A 220 49.57 44.36 2.01
CA ARG A 220 48.60 45.05 1.14
C ARG A 220 48.46 44.37 -0.23
N ARG A 221 49.53 43.75 -0.75
CA ARG A 221 49.54 43.07 -2.06
C ARG A 221 49.02 41.63 -1.96
N MET A 222 49.09 41.00 -0.80
CA MET A 222 48.62 39.64 -0.61
C MET A 222 47.09 39.53 -0.83
N ARG A 223 46.68 38.52 -1.58
CA ARG A 223 45.27 38.13 -1.79
C ARG A 223 45.15 36.63 -1.62
N TYR A 224 43.97 36.18 -1.20
CA TYR A 224 43.65 34.76 -1.08
C TYR A 224 42.23 34.50 -1.58
N GLY A 225 41.81 33.23 -1.49
CA GLY A 225 40.47 32.79 -1.85
C GLY A 225 40.20 32.73 -3.35
N SER A 226 38.95 32.42 -3.71
CA SER A 226 38.56 32.22 -5.10
C SER A 226 38.54 33.54 -5.85
N GLU A 227 39.22 33.59 -7.00
CA GLU A 227 39.35 34.80 -7.83
C GLU A 227 40.12 35.96 -7.16
N ASN A 228 40.96 35.69 -6.13
CA ASN A 228 41.78 36.69 -5.44
C ASN A 228 40.98 37.87 -4.85
N LYS A 229 39.76 37.61 -4.37
CA LYS A 229 38.85 38.65 -3.87
C LYS A 229 39.08 38.98 -2.40
N GLU A 230 39.65 38.05 -1.64
CA GLU A 230 39.86 38.17 -0.21
C GLU A 230 41.20 38.85 0.10
N TYR A 231 41.21 39.68 1.13
CA TYR A 231 42.32 40.56 1.48
C TYR A 231 42.65 40.49 2.97
N TYR A 232 43.83 40.99 3.32
CA TYR A 232 44.32 41.11 4.69
C TYR A 232 44.22 42.56 5.16
N TRP A 233 44.05 42.75 6.46
CA TRP A 233 44.13 44.05 7.10
C TRP A 233 44.96 43.93 8.38
N ILE A 234 45.59 45.03 8.76
CA ILE A 234 46.34 45.16 10.00
C ILE A 234 45.61 46.21 10.83
N ILE A 235 45.36 45.91 12.09
CA ILE A 235 44.83 46.87 13.06
C ILE A 235 45.71 46.80 14.30
N ASP A 236 46.05 47.96 14.83
CA ASP A 236 46.77 48.07 16.08
C ASP A 236 45.80 47.95 17.26
N SER A 237 46.16 47.18 18.27
CA SER A 237 45.41 47.09 19.51
C SER A 237 45.72 48.30 20.36
N ARG A 238 44.75 49.21 20.51
CA ARG A 238 44.80 50.27 21.53
C ARG A 238 44.84 49.71 22.93
#